data_AF-A0A514ZUD0-F1
#
_entry.id   AF-A0A514ZUD0-F1
#
_cell.length_a   1.000
_cell.length_b   1.000
_cell.length_c   1.000
_cell.angle_alpha   90.00
_cell.angle_beta   90.00
_cell.angle_gamma   90.00
#
_symmetry.space_group_name_H-M   'P 1'
#
loop_
_entity.id
_entity.type
_entity.pdbx_description
1 polymer ?
#
loop_
_entity_poly.entity_id
_entity_poly.type
_entity_poly.pdbx_seq_one_letter_code
_entity_poly.pdbx_strand_id
1 'polypeptide(L)'
;MKARSFSILLSALLLWTVGCKEPIIDEGVLPFIVPTSVDADGGTWRTIILKSATDITVPQPVASTSDTYKHEFSDVKNGVLAATPEQNTAVNYWAAGGVIRWNQIARQLVAKYNIAPGYDYLTGQTTSADAGNPYAGPPFAARVYALLSVAQYDALVVAWRAKYQYNRPSLEQQGIVARVPILNVPSYPSEDAAIAEASCQMLAYFFPNEASWLKAKATEHKQSRLWAGGNVPSDLKAGEDLGATLVTKVIDRAKNDRFTAATDPTNSWQTALSKAPYDQKWKSIELPERAPILPLAGKVKTWYDSTAIVGASPATPPATTSAEFQKALSEVRDLANSRTRDQWRIASYWDNGPSTYSLSGLWNFLVEDLIRQEGQNELRTARTYALLNRAMQDATIASWRTMYTYFVPRPSQIDPTIKTATPIPNAPGYVADRAAVSTAAVAVLACLFPDEATRLNAQATEAALSGLYSGTHFRFDADAGTKLGTVIGQLAVTGAKADGAK
;
A
#
# COMPACT_ATOMS: atom_id res chain seq x y z
N MET A 1 29.69 49.91 -58.34
CA MET A 1 30.36 49.95 -57.02
C MET A 1 30.15 48.60 -56.35
N LYS A 2 31.21 48.05 -55.75
CA LYS A 2 31.43 46.62 -55.43
C LYS A 2 30.30 45.92 -54.65
N ALA A 3 29.78 44.81 -55.19
CA ALA A 3 29.08 43.79 -54.43
C ALA A 3 30.13 42.94 -53.69
N ARG A 4 30.08 42.93 -52.36
CA ARG A 4 30.88 42.06 -51.50
C ARG A 4 29.97 40.98 -50.91
N SER A 5 30.38 39.74 -51.13
CA SER A 5 29.89 38.54 -50.45
C SER A 5 29.91 38.70 -48.93
N PHE A 6 28.86 38.25 -48.26
CA PHE A 6 28.91 37.92 -46.84
C PHE A 6 28.30 36.53 -46.63
N SER A 7 29.14 35.66 -46.09
CA SER A 7 28.89 34.26 -45.77
C SER A 7 27.76 34.11 -44.75
N ILE A 8 26.80 33.24 -45.03
CA ILE A 8 25.80 32.79 -44.05
C ILE A 8 26.47 31.76 -43.15
N LEU A 9 26.76 32.15 -41.92
CA LEU A 9 27.19 31.25 -40.84
C LEU A 9 25.97 30.47 -40.34
N LEU A 10 25.96 29.18 -40.65
CA LEU A 10 25.01 28.19 -40.17
C LEU A 10 25.22 27.99 -38.66
N SER A 11 24.40 28.63 -37.84
CA SER A 11 24.36 28.37 -36.39
C SER A 11 23.35 27.24 -36.14
N ALA A 12 23.84 26.01 -36.06
CA ALA A 12 23.05 24.86 -35.64
C ALA A 12 22.75 24.99 -34.14
N LEU A 13 21.50 25.30 -33.80
CA LEU A 13 20.98 25.25 -32.45
C LEU A 13 20.78 23.76 -32.08
N LEU A 14 21.78 23.15 -31.45
CA LEU A 14 21.66 21.83 -30.81
C LEU A 14 20.78 21.99 -29.56
N LEU A 15 19.46 21.90 -29.74
CA LEU A 15 18.52 21.64 -28.66
C LEU A 15 18.82 20.23 -28.13
N TRP A 16 19.53 20.17 -27.00
CA TRP A 16 19.57 18.97 -26.18
C TRP A 16 18.13 18.62 -25.78
N THR A 17 17.58 17.58 -26.39
CA THR A 17 16.42 16.87 -25.87
C THR A 17 16.86 16.17 -24.60
N VAL A 18 16.93 16.90 -23.49
CA VAL A 18 16.81 16.28 -22.17
C VAL A 18 15.39 15.77 -22.13
N GLY A 19 15.20 14.51 -22.54
CA GLY A 19 13.94 13.82 -22.32
C GLY A 19 13.58 14.01 -20.85
N CYS A 20 12.32 14.34 -20.58
CA CYS A 20 11.80 14.33 -19.21
C CYS A 20 12.25 13.00 -18.59
N LYS A 21 13.21 13.05 -17.67
CA LYS A 21 13.47 11.90 -16.81
C LYS A 21 12.12 11.57 -16.21
N GLU A 22 11.71 10.30 -16.28
CA GLU A 22 10.60 9.85 -15.44
C GLU A 22 10.85 10.39 -14.03
N PRO A 23 9.81 10.94 -13.36
CA PRO A 23 10.00 11.56 -12.06
C PRO A 23 10.78 10.60 -11.18
N ILE A 24 11.97 11.03 -10.74
CA ILE A 24 12.72 10.29 -9.73
C ILE A 24 11.88 10.44 -8.48
N ILE A 25 11.14 9.39 -8.24
CA ILE A 25 10.43 9.15 -7.01
C ILE A 25 11.50 8.99 -5.92
N ASP A 26 11.71 10.03 -5.11
CA ASP A 26 12.71 10.03 -4.05
C ASP A 26 12.09 10.48 -2.73
N GLU A 27 11.61 9.49 -1.97
CA GLU A 27 11.45 9.64 -0.52
C GLU A 27 12.84 9.44 0.06
N GLY A 28 13.53 10.56 0.31
CA GLY A 28 14.99 10.67 0.48
C GLY A 28 15.68 9.68 1.44
N VAL A 29 16.97 9.90 1.69
CA VAL A 29 17.73 9.04 2.60
C VAL A 29 17.24 9.25 4.04
N LEU A 30 16.62 8.23 4.61
CA LEU A 30 16.16 8.23 6.00
C LEU A 30 17.35 7.95 6.93
N PRO A 31 17.42 8.57 8.13
CA PRO A 31 18.44 8.24 9.11
C PRO A 31 18.31 6.78 9.57
N PHE A 32 19.47 6.16 9.86
CA PHE A 32 19.54 4.80 10.37
C PHE A 32 18.85 4.69 11.72
N ILE A 33 18.17 3.56 11.90
CA ILE A 33 17.54 3.21 13.17
C ILE A 33 18.05 1.84 13.55
N VAL A 34 18.58 1.73 14.76
CA VAL A 34 19.02 0.44 15.32
C VAL A 34 17.77 -0.27 15.85
N PRO A 35 17.45 -1.48 15.38
CA PRO A 35 16.25 -2.15 15.86
C PRO A 35 16.33 -2.48 17.35
N THR A 36 15.20 -2.39 18.05
CA THR A 36 15.11 -2.53 19.52
C THR A 36 15.01 -3.99 19.99
N SER A 37 14.60 -4.91 19.11
CA SER A 37 14.46 -6.35 19.39
C SER A 37 14.89 -7.21 18.21
N VAL A 38 15.42 -8.40 18.49
CA VAL A 38 15.75 -9.45 17.50
C VAL A 38 14.58 -10.38 17.19
N ASP A 39 13.57 -10.42 18.08
CA ASP A 39 12.42 -11.31 18.03
C ASP A 39 12.80 -12.76 17.71
N ALA A 40 13.58 -13.39 18.59
CA ALA A 40 14.13 -14.72 18.34
C ALA A 40 13.05 -15.81 18.15
N ASP A 41 11.86 -15.60 18.70
CA ASP A 41 10.69 -16.45 18.53
C ASP A 41 9.81 -16.07 17.32
N GLY A 42 10.24 -15.12 16.50
CA GLY A 42 9.55 -14.63 15.30
C GLY A 42 9.13 -15.72 14.31
N GLY A 43 9.88 -16.83 14.27
CA GLY A 43 9.56 -18.01 13.46
C GLY A 43 8.37 -18.83 13.93
N THR A 44 7.80 -18.50 15.10
CA THR A 44 6.59 -19.13 15.66
C THR A 44 5.35 -18.26 15.49
N TRP A 45 5.49 -17.04 14.97
CA TRP A 45 4.37 -16.15 14.76
C TRP A 45 3.42 -16.74 13.70
N ARG A 46 2.13 -16.43 13.83
CA ARG A 46 1.09 -16.97 12.96
C ARG A 46 1.19 -16.34 11.57
N THR A 47 1.46 -17.18 10.58
CA THR A 47 1.41 -16.82 9.15
C THR A 47 -0.02 -16.53 8.66
N ILE A 48 -0.15 -15.81 7.55
CA ILE A 48 -1.42 -15.34 6.98
C ILE A 48 -1.88 -16.21 5.80
N ILE A 49 -1.00 -16.48 4.85
CA ILE A 49 -1.26 -17.30 3.65
C ILE A 49 -0.85 -18.74 3.90
N LEU A 50 0.31 -18.91 4.52
CA LEU A 50 0.78 -20.22 4.92
C LEU A 50 -0.07 -20.73 6.09
N LYS A 51 -0.26 -22.05 6.17
CA LYS A 51 -0.82 -22.69 7.38
C LYS A 51 0.15 -22.61 8.53
N SER A 52 1.45 -22.66 8.22
CA SER A 52 2.53 -22.56 9.18
C SER A 52 3.83 -22.15 8.50
N ALA A 53 4.81 -21.73 9.29
CA ALA A 53 6.17 -21.49 8.82
C ALA A 53 6.88 -22.77 8.28
N THR A 54 6.32 -23.97 8.47
CA THR A 54 6.85 -25.22 7.88
C THR A 54 6.38 -25.49 6.46
N ASP A 55 5.44 -24.71 5.94
CA ASP A 55 4.87 -24.93 4.61
C ASP A 55 5.88 -24.67 3.48
N ILE A 56 6.99 -23.99 3.79
CA ILE A 56 8.11 -23.75 2.89
C ILE A 56 9.37 -24.25 3.58
N THR A 57 10.05 -25.21 2.94
CA THR A 57 11.33 -25.73 3.41
C THR A 57 12.46 -24.84 2.93
N VAL A 58 13.22 -24.26 3.86
CA VAL A 58 14.52 -23.66 3.57
C VAL A 58 15.57 -24.76 3.68
N PRO A 59 16.47 -24.96 2.69
CA PRO A 59 17.54 -25.97 2.78
C PRO A 59 18.47 -25.73 3.97
N GLN A 60 19.17 -26.76 4.43
CA GLN A 60 20.23 -26.58 5.42
C GLN A 60 21.40 -25.81 4.78
N PRO A 61 21.94 -24.78 5.45
CA PRO A 61 23.12 -24.07 4.95
C PRO A 61 24.34 -24.98 4.90
N VAL A 62 25.23 -24.75 3.93
CA VAL A 62 26.56 -25.35 3.94
C VAL A 62 27.29 -25.00 5.25
N ALA A 63 28.13 -25.91 5.75
CA ALA A 63 28.85 -25.68 7.01
C ALA A 63 29.77 -24.45 6.89
N SER A 64 29.85 -23.62 7.93
CA SER A 64 30.75 -22.46 7.95
C SER A 64 32.24 -22.85 7.90
N THR A 65 32.55 -24.10 8.19
CA THR A 65 33.89 -24.69 8.08
C THR A 65 34.24 -25.18 6.67
N SER A 66 33.26 -25.26 5.76
CA SER A 66 33.47 -25.70 4.38
C SER A 66 34.31 -24.72 3.57
N ASP A 67 35.05 -25.22 2.59
CA ASP A 67 35.88 -24.38 1.70
C ASP A 67 35.01 -23.42 0.87
N THR A 68 33.83 -23.87 0.45
CA THR A 68 32.85 -23.02 -0.24
C THR A 68 32.45 -21.81 0.60
N TYR A 69 32.07 -22.03 1.87
CA TYR A 69 31.68 -20.91 2.74
C TYR A 69 32.86 -19.99 3.06
N LYS A 70 34.05 -20.55 3.32
CA LYS A 70 35.26 -19.75 3.59
C LYS A 70 35.62 -18.87 2.40
N HIS A 71 35.45 -19.36 1.18
CA HIS A 71 35.68 -18.58 -0.03
C HIS A 71 34.68 -17.42 -0.13
N GLU A 72 33.38 -17.70 -0.04
CA GLU A 72 32.32 -16.67 -0.03
C GLU A 72 32.54 -15.61 1.05
N PHE A 73 32.88 -16.05 2.26
CA PHE A 73 33.16 -15.16 3.39
C PHE A 73 34.37 -14.25 3.11
N SER A 74 35.46 -14.81 2.57
CA SER A 74 36.65 -14.05 2.19
C SER A 74 36.33 -13.01 1.11
N ASP A 75 35.53 -13.38 0.12
CA ASP A 75 35.12 -12.48 -0.96
C ASP A 75 34.30 -11.30 -0.42
N VAL A 76 33.35 -11.55 0.48
CA VAL A 76 32.58 -10.50 1.14
C VAL A 76 33.48 -9.61 2.00
N LYS A 77 34.36 -10.21 2.82
CA LYS A 77 35.30 -9.45 3.66
C LYS A 77 36.18 -8.50 2.85
N ASN A 78 36.71 -8.97 1.71
CA ASN A 78 37.52 -8.15 0.81
C ASN A 78 36.66 -7.11 0.07
N GLY A 79 35.46 -7.49 -0.35
CA GLY A 79 34.52 -6.61 -1.05
C GLY A 79 34.04 -5.44 -0.20
N VAL A 80 33.80 -5.66 1.10
CA VAL A 80 33.44 -4.59 2.04
C VAL A 80 34.52 -3.52 2.09
N LEU A 81 35.81 -3.87 2.06
CA LEU A 81 36.92 -2.90 2.06
C LEU A 81 37.04 -2.14 0.74
N ALA A 82 36.64 -2.76 -0.37
CA ALA A 82 36.76 -2.22 -1.72
C ALA A 82 35.46 -1.55 -2.26
N ALA A 83 34.42 -1.40 -1.44
CA ALA A 83 33.13 -0.95 -1.93
C ALA A 83 33.14 0.48 -2.51
N THR A 84 32.56 0.65 -3.70
CA THR A 84 32.54 1.92 -4.45
C THR A 84 31.55 2.93 -3.86
N PRO A 85 31.65 4.23 -4.20
CA PRO A 85 30.65 5.23 -3.79
C PRO A 85 29.21 4.89 -4.19
N GLU A 86 29.02 4.30 -5.36
CA GLU A 86 27.70 3.87 -5.86
C GLU A 86 27.16 2.70 -5.03
N GLN A 87 28.00 1.72 -4.70
CA GLN A 87 27.64 0.62 -3.82
C GLN A 87 27.29 1.13 -2.41
N ASN A 88 28.03 2.10 -1.88
CA ASN A 88 27.72 2.74 -0.60
C ASN A 88 26.40 3.51 -0.62
N THR A 89 26.06 4.13 -1.75
CA THR A 89 24.77 4.80 -1.93
C THR A 89 23.63 3.79 -1.86
N ALA A 90 23.77 2.64 -2.54
CA ALA A 90 22.78 1.56 -2.47
C ALA A 90 22.68 0.96 -1.06
N VAL A 91 23.82 0.72 -0.39
CA VAL A 91 23.85 0.26 1.02
C VAL A 91 23.07 1.21 1.92
N ASN A 92 23.32 2.52 1.83
CA ASN A 92 22.64 3.52 2.64
C ASN A 92 21.14 3.62 2.32
N TYR A 93 20.75 3.46 1.05
CA TYR A 93 19.35 3.44 0.64
C TYR A 93 18.59 2.28 1.30
N TRP A 94 19.13 1.06 1.20
CA TRP A 94 18.45 -0.15 1.71
C TRP A 94 18.57 -0.34 3.23
N ALA A 95 19.58 0.26 3.87
CA ALA A 95 19.75 0.21 5.32
C ALA A 95 18.68 0.94 6.14
N ALA A 96 17.78 1.70 5.50
CA ALA A 96 16.57 2.21 6.16
C ALA A 96 15.55 1.09 6.49
N GLY A 97 15.69 -0.08 5.84
CA GLY A 97 14.85 -1.24 6.01
C GLY A 97 14.17 -1.63 4.69
N GLY A 98 14.35 -2.89 4.28
CA GLY A 98 13.82 -3.45 3.05
C GLY A 98 12.30 -3.33 2.95
N VAL A 99 11.57 -3.70 4.01
CA VAL A 99 10.10 -3.61 4.02
C VAL A 99 9.61 -2.18 3.83
N ILE A 100 10.25 -1.20 4.48
CA ILE A 100 9.93 0.24 4.33
C ILE A 100 10.18 0.67 2.89
N ARG A 101 11.36 0.39 2.33
CA ARG A 101 11.71 0.82 0.96
C ARG A 101 10.78 0.21 -0.09
N TRP A 102 10.40 -1.05 0.06
CA TRP A 102 9.43 -1.67 -0.84
C TRP A 102 8.01 -1.13 -0.66
N ASN A 103 7.61 -0.72 0.55
CA ASN A 103 6.36 0.00 0.76
C ASN A 103 6.36 1.37 0.07
N GLN A 104 7.44 2.15 0.19
CA GLN A 104 7.61 3.42 -0.53
C GLN A 104 7.51 3.23 -2.04
N ILE A 105 8.22 2.23 -2.59
CA ILE A 105 8.10 1.87 -4.01
C ILE A 105 6.64 1.57 -4.38
N ALA A 106 5.93 0.78 -3.58
CA ALA A 106 4.52 0.48 -3.82
C ALA A 106 3.63 1.72 -3.77
N ARG A 107 3.85 2.64 -2.81
CA ARG A 107 3.11 3.90 -2.70
C ARG A 107 3.23 4.72 -3.97
N GLN A 108 4.42 4.73 -4.53
CA GLN A 108 4.77 5.54 -5.68
C GLN A 108 4.28 4.93 -6.98
N LEU A 109 4.29 3.60 -7.11
CA LEU A 109 3.60 2.91 -8.20
C LEU A 109 2.09 3.16 -8.13
N VAL A 110 1.48 3.08 -6.95
CA VAL A 110 0.06 3.45 -6.79
C VAL A 110 -0.16 4.89 -7.23
N ALA A 111 0.66 5.87 -6.82
CA ALA A 111 0.52 7.24 -7.30
C ALA A 111 0.68 7.38 -8.83
N LYS A 112 1.67 6.71 -9.43
CA LYS A 112 1.90 6.69 -10.89
C LYS A 112 0.67 6.18 -11.64
N TYR A 113 0.02 5.14 -11.13
CA TYR A 113 -1.11 4.46 -11.77
C TYR A 113 -2.49 4.89 -11.24
N ASN A 114 -2.57 5.78 -10.25
CA ASN A 114 -3.82 6.33 -9.70
C ASN A 114 -4.33 7.45 -10.62
N ILE A 115 -4.51 7.11 -11.89
CA ILE A 115 -5.06 7.98 -12.91
C ILE A 115 -6.30 7.28 -13.43
N ALA A 116 -7.47 7.86 -13.15
CA ALA A 116 -8.72 7.29 -13.61
C ALA A 116 -8.72 7.21 -15.15
N PRO A 117 -9.29 6.16 -15.75
CA PRO A 117 -9.58 6.11 -17.17
C PRO A 117 -10.25 7.42 -17.59
N GLY A 118 -9.80 8.03 -18.67
CA GLY A 118 -10.11 9.41 -19.05
C GLY A 118 -10.83 9.49 -20.39
N TYR A 119 -11.43 10.65 -20.66
CA TYR A 119 -11.83 11.06 -22.00
C TYR A 119 -11.10 12.36 -22.31
N ASP A 120 -10.22 12.32 -23.30
CA ASP A 120 -9.56 13.52 -23.81
C ASP A 120 -10.50 14.20 -24.81
N TYR A 121 -11.02 15.36 -24.44
CA TYR A 121 -11.93 16.14 -25.27
C TYR A 121 -11.26 16.82 -26.48
N LEU A 122 -9.94 17.03 -26.42
CA LEU A 122 -9.19 17.65 -27.52
C LEU A 122 -8.88 16.63 -28.61
N THR A 123 -8.61 15.38 -28.23
CA THR A 123 -8.28 14.29 -29.17
C THR A 123 -9.45 13.34 -29.43
N GLY A 124 -10.52 13.41 -28.65
CA GLY A 124 -11.65 12.49 -28.69
C GLY A 124 -11.31 11.07 -28.20
N GLN A 125 -10.13 10.85 -27.61
CA GLN A 125 -9.64 9.53 -27.21
C GLN A 125 -10.09 9.16 -25.79
N THR A 126 -10.40 7.88 -25.60
CA THR A 126 -10.58 7.29 -24.27
C THR A 126 -9.26 6.67 -23.83
N THR A 127 -8.80 7.01 -22.63
CA THR A 127 -7.75 6.23 -21.97
C THR A 127 -8.42 5.15 -21.13
N SER A 128 -8.32 3.89 -21.54
CA SER A 128 -8.83 2.75 -20.78
C SER A 128 -7.75 2.22 -19.84
N ALA A 129 -8.15 1.79 -18.64
CA ALA A 129 -7.28 0.94 -17.83
C ALA A 129 -7.19 -0.44 -18.50
N ASP A 130 -5.99 -1.00 -18.54
CA ASP A 130 -5.73 -2.36 -19.02
C ASP A 130 -4.75 -3.08 -18.08
N ALA A 131 -4.31 -4.29 -18.46
CA ALA A 131 -3.40 -5.07 -17.63
C ALA A 131 -2.00 -4.43 -17.51
N GLY A 132 -1.54 -3.69 -18.51
CA GLY A 132 -0.28 -2.96 -18.51
C GLY A 132 -0.36 -1.59 -17.83
N ASN A 133 -1.54 -0.96 -17.88
CA ASN A 133 -1.85 0.33 -17.30
C ASN A 133 -3.10 0.25 -16.39
N PRO A 134 -3.01 -0.41 -15.22
CA PRO A 134 -4.15 -0.54 -14.33
C PRO A 134 -4.50 0.81 -13.70
N TYR A 135 -5.80 1.03 -13.43
CA TYR A 135 -6.23 2.15 -12.59
C TYR A 135 -6.06 1.78 -11.11
N ALA A 136 -5.08 2.38 -10.44
CA ALA A 136 -4.79 2.18 -9.04
C ALA A 136 -5.70 3.01 -8.10
N GLY A 137 -7.00 3.01 -8.36
CA GLY A 137 -8.02 3.62 -7.49
C GLY A 137 -8.19 2.89 -6.14
N PRO A 138 -9.07 3.36 -5.25
CA PRO A 138 -9.04 2.96 -3.84
C PRO A 138 -9.10 1.44 -3.57
N PRO A 139 -10.01 0.64 -4.17
CA PRO A 139 -10.01 -0.81 -3.95
C PRO A 139 -8.77 -1.52 -4.50
N PHE A 140 -8.21 -1.04 -5.62
CA PHE A 140 -6.99 -1.60 -6.19
C PHE A 140 -5.78 -1.27 -5.32
N ALA A 141 -5.63 -0.01 -4.90
CA ALA A 141 -4.54 0.43 -4.04
C ALA A 141 -4.54 -0.34 -2.71
N ALA A 142 -5.68 -0.44 -2.03
CA ALA A 142 -5.80 -1.21 -0.78
C ALA A 142 -5.39 -2.68 -0.96
N ARG A 143 -5.73 -3.27 -2.12
CA ARG A 143 -5.33 -4.63 -2.49
C ARG A 143 -3.84 -4.78 -2.74
N VAL A 144 -3.20 -3.83 -3.43
CA VAL A 144 -1.74 -3.81 -3.67
C VAL A 144 -0.99 -3.85 -2.34
N TYR A 145 -1.31 -2.91 -1.44
CA TYR A 145 -0.60 -2.81 -0.17
C TYR A 145 -0.81 -4.06 0.70
N ALA A 146 -2.04 -4.58 0.78
CA ALA A 146 -2.32 -5.76 1.58
C ALA A 146 -1.56 -7.01 1.09
N LEU A 147 -1.60 -7.28 -0.22
CA LEU A 147 -0.93 -8.46 -0.78
C LEU A 147 0.60 -8.35 -0.70
N LEU A 148 1.17 -7.16 -0.91
CA LEU A 148 2.60 -6.91 -0.71
C LEU A 148 3.01 -7.16 0.75
N SER A 149 2.31 -6.56 1.71
CA SER A 149 2.66 -6.70 3.12
C SER A 149 2.50 -8.13 3.62
N VAL A 150 1.49 -8.86 3.14
CA VAL A 150 1.30 -10.28 3.45
C VAL A 150 2.44 -11.13 2.88
N ALA A 151 2.88 -10.87 1.65
CA ALA A 151 4.01 -11.58 1.05
C ALA A 151 5.30 -11.34 1.85
N GLN A 152 5.56 -10.10 2.26
CA GLN A 152 6.74 -9.78 3.07
C GLN A 152 6.67 -10.43 4.46
N TYR A 153 5.52 -10.34 5.13
CA TYR A 153 5.35 -10.86 6.48
C TYR A 153 5.53 -12.38 6.56
N ASP A 154 4.81 -13.14 5.71
CA ASP A 154 4.94 -14.60 5.73
C ASP A 154 6.36 -15.04 5.33
N ALA A 155 7.04 -14.31 4.43
CA ALA A 155 8.43 -14.59 4.07
C ALA A 155 9.34 -14.45 5.28
N LEU A 156 9.17 -13.36 6.02
CA LEU A 156 10.00 -13.08 7.18
C LEU A 156 9.74 -14.04 8.34
N VAL A 157 8.50 -14.48 8.54
CA VAL A 157 8.21 -15.53 9.55
C VAL A 157 8.96 -16.83 9.20
N VAL A 158 8.95 -17.26 7.92
CA VAL A 158 9.71 -18.47 7.52
C VAL A 158 11.23 -18.23 7.60
N ALA A 159 11.70 -17.05 7.20
CA ALA A 159 13.12 -16.69 7.30
C ALA A 159 13.58 -16.72 8.76
N TRP A 160 12.83 -16.13 9.69
CA TRP A 160 13.14 -16.15 11.13
C TRP A 160 13.17 -17.58 11.66
N ARG A 161 12.20 -18.42 11.28
CA ARG A 161 12.22 -19.84 11.66
C ARG A 161 13.53 -20.50 11.23
N ALA A 162 13.92 -20.35 9.97
CA ALA A 162 15.13 -20.97 9.42
C ALA A 162 16.40 -20.38 10.07
N LYS A 163 16.44 -19.06 10.32
CA LYS A 163 17.53 -18.39 11.04
C LYS A 163 17.81 -19.01 12.40
N TYR A 164 16.78 -19.20 13.22
CA TYR A 164 16.94 -19.76 14.55
C TYR A 164 16.96 -21.30 14.58
N GLN A 165 16.52 -21.97 13.50
CA GLN A 165 16.69 -23.41 13.32
C GLN A 165 18.15 -23.77 13.00
N TYR A 166 18.77 -23.05 12.07
CA TYR A 166 20.14 -23.36 11.60
C TYR A 166 21.21 -22.60 12.36
N ASN A 167 20.85 -21.46 12.96
CA ASN A 167 21.70 -20.64 13.81
C ASN A 167 23.08 -20.34 13.21
N ARG A 168 23.15 -20.08 11.89
CA ARG A 168 24.39 -19.66 11.22
C ARG A 168 24.81 -18.30 11.82
N PRO A 169 26.01 -18.18 12.40
CA PRO A 169 26.46 -16.92 13.01
C PRO A 169 26.36 -15.75 12.02
N SER A 170 26.06 -14.55 12.52
CA SER A 170 26.13 -13.34 11.70
C SER A 170 27.57 -13.15 11.20
N LEU A 171 27.74 -12.42 10.10
CA LEU A 171 29.07 -12.12 9.56
C LEU A 171 29.89 -11.24 10.54
N GLU A 172 29.21 -10.40 11.33
CA GLU A 172 29.86 -9.59 12.38
C GLU A 172 30.45 -10.46 13.50
N GLN A 173 29.73 -11.47 13.96
CA GLN A 173 30.25 -12.44 14.94
C GLN A 173 31.46 -13.24 14.42
N GLN A 174 31.67 -13.23 13.11
CA GLN A 174 32.78 -13.91 12.45
C GLN A 174 33.93 -12.94 12.08
N GLY A 175 33.83 -11.66 12.47
CA GLY A 175 34.90 -10.67 12.34
C GLY A 175 34.84 -9.77 11.10
N ILE A 176 33.70 -9.70 10.40
CA ILE A 176 33.44 -8.64 9.42
C ILE A 176 32.88 -7.42 10.14
N VAL A 177 33.40 -6.22 9.87
CA VAL A 177 32.79 -4.98 10.35
C VAL A 177 31.82 -4.50 9.29
N ALA A 178 30.51 -4.53 9.57
CA ALA A 178 29.50 -4.11 8.61
C ALA A 178 29.55 -2.61 8.34
N ARG A 179 29.12 -2.19 7.15
CA ARG A 179 29.08 -0.75 6.77
C ARG A 179 27.92 0.03 7.39
N VAL A 180 26.91 -0.67 7.88
CA VAL A 180 25.71 -0.11 8.51
C VAL A 180 25.41 -0.90 9.78
N PRO A 181 24.69 -0.33 10.75
CA PRO A 181 24.22 -1.10 11.89
C PRO A 181 23.38 -2.29 11.41
N ILE A 182 23.83 -3.52 11.72
CA ILE A 182 23.09 -4.74 11.43
C ILE A 182 22.62 -5.31 12.76
N LEU A 183 21.36 -5.70 12.81
CA LEU A 183 20.82 -6.40 13.96
C LEU A 183 21.50 -7.77 14.08
N ASN A 184 21.88 -8.15 15.30
CA ASN A 184 22.60 -9.40 15.53
C ASN A 184 21.66 -10.63 15.49
N VAL A 185 21.13 -10.93 14.30
CA VAL A 185 20.35 -12.13 13.99
C VAL A 185 21.19 -13.12 13.17
N PRO A 186 20.90 -14.44 13.22
CA PRO A 186 21.59 -15.41 12.36
C PRO A 186 21.51 -15.02 10.87
N SER A 187 22.57 -15.26 10.09
CA SER A 187 22.65 -14.72 8.71
C SER A 187 21.80 -15.48 7.69
N TYR A 188 21.45 -16.74 7.95
CA TYR A 188 20.85 -17.64 6.96
C TYR A 188 19.41 -18.03 7.27
N PRO A 189 18.47 -17.94 6.30
CA PRO A 189 18.63 -17.30 5.00
C PRO A 189 18.65 -15.77 5.14
N SER A 190 19.02 -15.07 4.06
CA SER A 190 18.91 -13.60 4.02
C SER A 190 17.45 -13.15 3.98
N GLU A 191 17.04 -12.39 4.99
CA GLU A 191 15.75 -11.74 5.11
C GLU A 191 15.54 -10.68 4.03
N ASP A 192 16.55 -9.88 3.73
CA ASP A 192 16.51 -8.84 2.70
C ASP A 192 16.29 -9.46 1.30
N ALA A 193 16.95 -10.60 1.01
CA ALA A 193 16.75 -11.29 -0.26
C ALA A 193 15.33 -11.87 -0.39
N ALA A 194 14.78 -12.39 0.70
CA ALA A 194 13.39 -12.83 0.76
C ALA A 194 12.41 -11.67 0.52
N ILE A 195 12.62 -10.54 1.18
CA ILE A 195 11.83 -9.32 0.98
C ILE A 195 11.95 -8.83 -0.47
N ALA A 196 13.17 -8.74 -1.01
CA ALA A 196 13.44 -8.27 -2.37
C ALA A 196 12.67 -9.08 -3.41
N GLU A 197 12.77 -10.41 -3.31
CA GLU A 197 12.18 -11.31 -4.29
C GLU A 197 10.66 -11.33 -4.19
N ALA A 198 10.11 -11.45 -2.97
CA ALA A 198 8.67 -11.43 -2.75
C ALA A 198 8.04 -10.10 -3.21
N SER A 199 8.68 -8.98 -2.89
CA SER A 199 8.18 -7.64 -3.24
C SER A 199 8.25 -7.39 -4.75
N CYS A 200 9.36 -7.75 -5.39
CA CYS A 200 9.54 -7.61 -6.83
C CYS A 200 8.46 -8.36 -7.62
N GLN A 201 8.27 -9.65 -7.32
CA GLN A 201 7.29 -10.46 -8.03
C GLN A 201 5.86 -10.01 -7.74
N MET A 202 5.56 -9.62 -6.49
CA MET A 202 4.21 -9.16 -6.14
C MET A 202 3.88 -7.83 -6.83
N LEU A 203 4.80 -6.86 -6.85
CA LEU A 203 4.58 -5.59 -7.54
C LEU A 203 4.58 -5.75 -9.06
N ALA A 204 5.41 -6.62 -9.64
CA ALA A 204 5.39 -6.89 -11.07
C ALA A 204 4.09 -7.59 -11.53
N TYR A 205 3.43 -8.33 -10.64
CA TYR A 205 2.09 -8.88 -10.91
C TYR A 205 1.03 -7.77 -11.04
N PHE A 206 1.13 -6.71 -10.24
CA PHE A 206 0.21 -5.57 -10.32
C PHE A 206 0.57 -4.58 -11.42
N PHE A 207 1.86 -4.35 -11.64
CA PHE A 207 2.40 -3.32 -12.52
C PHE A 207 3.40 -3.96 -13.51
N PRO A 208 2.92 -4.73 -14.49
CA PRO A 208 3.81 -5.52 -15.36
C PRO A 208 4.71 -4.64 -16.24
N ASN A 209 4.31 -3.41 -16.56
CA ASN A 209 5.15 -2.45 -17.27
C ASN A 209 6.39 -2.01 -16.46
N GLU A 210 6.36 -2.17 -15.13
CA GLU A 210 7.45 -1.81 -14.22
C GLU A 210 8.36 -3.00 -13.90
N ALA A 211 8.09 -4.18 -14.46
CA ALA A 211 8.77 -5.42 -14.09
C ALA A 211 10.29 -5.37 -14.27
N SER A 212 10.79 -4.73 -15.32
CA SER A 212 12.23 -4.59 -15.57
C SER A 212 12.89 -3.69 -14.51
N TRP A 213 12.27 -2.58 -14.15
CA TRP A 213 12.75 -1.66 -13.13
C TRP A 213 12.71 -2.30 -11.74
N LEU A 214 11.62 -3.01 -11.42
CA LEU A 214 11.47 -3.75 -10.17
C LEU A 214 12.55 -4.84 -10.00
N LYS A 215 12.87 -5.58 -11.07
CA LYS A 215 13.96 -6.57 -11.06
C LYS A 215 15.32 -5.94 -10.81
N ALA A 216 15.58 -4.75 -11.39
CA ALA A 216 16.80 -4.02 -11.12
C ALA A 216 16.88 -3.59 -9.64
N LYS A 217 15.77 -3.08 -9.07
CA LYS A 217 15.69 -2.73 -7.64
C LYS A 217 15.86 -3.93 -6.71
N ALA A 218 15.28 -5.08 -7.05
CA ALA A 218 15.48 -6.31 -6.30
C ALA A 218 16.93 -6.80 -6.33
N THR A 219 17.59 -6.66 -7.48
CA THR A 219 19.01 -7.00 -7.62
C THR A 219 19.87 -6.06 -6.77
N GLU A 220 19.62 -4.75 -6.83
CA GLU A 220 20.30 -3.74 -6.01
C GLU A 220 20.10 -4.01 -4.50
N HIS A 221 18.87 -4.32 -4.07
CA HIS A 221 18.57 -4.67 -2.67
C HIS A 221 19.39 -5.88 -2.21
N LYS A 222 19.37 -6.97 -2.97
CA LYS A 222 20.14 -8.19 -2.67
C LYS A 222 21.63 -7.93 -2.60
N GLN A 223 22.18 -7.23 -3.60
CA GLN A 223 23.62 -6.94 -3.66
C GLN A 223 24.10 -5.98 -2.56
N SER A 224 23.23 -5.06 -2.12
CA SER A 224 23.54 -4.16 -1.00
C SER A 224 23.96 -4.92 0.27
N ARG A 225 23.44 -6.14 0.47
CA ARG A 225 23.78 -6.96 1.65
C ARG A 225 25.17 -7.58 1.57
N LEU A 226 25.68 -7.88 0.37
CA LEU A 226 27.06 -8.29 0.20
C LEU A 226 27.99 -7.11 0.45
N TRP A 227 27.68 -5.95 -0.15
CA TRP A 227 28.49 -4.73 0.00
C TRP A 227 28.51 -4.20 1.43
N ALA A 228 27.42 -4.38 2.17
CA ALA A 228 27.32 -4.04 3.58
C ALA A 228 28.04 -5.01 4.51
N GLY A 229 28.40 -6.22 4.04
CA GLY A 229 28.97 -7.29 4.86
C GLY A 229 27.94 -8.03 5.71
N GLY A 230 26.66 -8.01 5.33
CA GLY A 230 25.57 -8.61 6.10
C GLY A 230 25.30 -10.09 5.76
N ASN A 231 25.61 -10.50 4.53
CA ASN A 231 25.33 -11.85 4.03
C ASN A 231 26.41 -12.35 3.06
N VAL A 232 26.48 -13.66 2.88
CA VAL A 232 27.21 -14.30 1.76
C VAL A 232 26.27 -14.65 0.60
N PRO A 233 26.77 -14.91 -0.63
CA PRO A 233 25.93 -15.28 -1.77
C PRO A 233 24.99 -16.46 -1.51
N SER A 234 25.43 -17.49 -0.78
CA SER A 234 24.58 -18.63 -0.40
C SER A 234 23.42 -18.25 0.52
N ASP A 235 23.58 -17.24 1.40
CA ASP A 235 22.47 -16.70 2.22
C ASP A 235 21.44 -15.99 1.34
N LEU A 236 21.92 -15.19 0.37
CA LEU A 236 21.05 -14.45 -0.56
C LEU A 236 20.24 -15.41 -1.43
N LYS A 237 20.89 -16.45 -1.96
CA LYS A 237 20.19 -17.40 -2.83
C LYS A 237 19.08 -18.14 -2.08
N ALA A 238 19.33 -18.56 -0.84
CA ALA A 238 18.31 -19.19 -0.03
C ALA A 238 17.12 -18.25 0.31
N GLY A 239 17.41 -16.97 0.57
CA GLY A 239 16.37 -15.96 0.77
C GLY A 239 15.56 -15.68 -0.49
N GLU A 240 16.22 -15.59 -1.64
CA GLU A 240 15.57 -15.46 -2.95
C GLU A 240 14.64 -16.64 -3.24
N ASP A 241 15.13 -17.88 -3.09
CA ASP A 241 14.33 -19.09 -3.36
C ASP A 241 13.12 -19.20 -2.42
N LEU A 242 13.29 -18.81 -1.15
CA LEU A 242 12.19 -18.67 -0.19
C LEU A 242 11.14 -17.67 -0.70
N GLY A 243 11.56 -16.44 -1.01
CA GLY A 243 10.66 -15.36 -1.46
C GLY A 243 9.91 -15.74 -2.74
N ALA A 244 10.61 -16.34 -3.70
CA ALA A 244 10.03 -16.86 -4.94
C ALA A 244 9.00 -17.97 -4.69
N THR A 245 9.28 -18.89 -3.77
CA THR A 245 8.34 -19.96 -3.42
C THR A 245 7.09 -19.38 -2.75
N LEU A 246 7.26 -18.46 -1.81
CA LEU A 246 6.13 -17.88 -1.08
C LEU A 246 5.20 -17.08 -1.99
N VAL A 247 5.75 -16.19 -2.82
CA VAL A 247 4.95 -15.24 -3.59
C VAL A 247 4.01 -15.95 -4.57
N THR A 248 4.35 -17.15 -5.05
CA THR A 248 3.43 -17.99 -5.84
C THR A 248 2.12 -18.26 -5.11
N LYS A 249 2.17 -18.58 -3.81
CA LYS A 249 0.98 -18.84 -2.98
C LYS A 249 0.16 -17.58 -2.76
N VAL A 250 0.81 -16.42 -2.62
CA VAL A 250 0.15 -15.12 -2.48
C VAL A 250 -0.54 -14.72 -3.80
N ILE A 251 0.13 -14.91 -4.94
CA ILE A 251 -0.43 -14.70 -6.28
C ILE A 251 -1.61 -15.65 -6.53
N ASP A 252 -1.53 -16.89 -6.07
CA ASP A 252 -2.64 -17.84 -6.19
C ASP A 252 -3.87 -17.39 -5.40
N ARG A 253 -3.70 -16.84 -4.18
CA ARG A 253 -4.79 -16.17 -3.49
C ARG A 253 -5.32 -15.00 -4.31
N ALA A 254 -4.43 -14.14 -4.80
CA ALA A 254 -4.79 -12.94 -5.57
C ALA A 254 -5.62 -13.30 -6.82
N LYS A 255 -5.24 -14.33 -7.58
CA LYS A 255 -6.01 -14.81 -8.74
C LYS A 255 -7.42 -15.30 -8.37
N ASN A 256 -7.59 -15.78 -7.14
CA ASN A 256 -8.82 -16.41 -6.66
C ASN A 256 -9.61 -15.54 -5.66
N ASP A 257 -9.28 -14.26 -5.51
CA ASP A 257 -9.95 -13.36 -4.55
C ASP A 257 -11.19 -12.65 -5.12
N ARG A 258 -11.52 -12.91 -6.39
CA ARG A 258 -12.63 -12.31 -7.16
C ARG A 258 -12.41 -10.85 -7.58
N PHE A 259 -11.20 -10.31 -7.44
CA PHE A 259 -10.92 -8.92 -7.85
C PHE A 259 -11.01 -8.72 -9.36
N THR A 260 -10.63 -9.69 -10.19
CA THR A 260 -10.80 -9.58 -11.66
C THR A 260 -12.26 -9.34 -12.06
N ALA A 261 -13.21 -9.93 -11.34
CA ALA A 261 -14.63 -9.71 -11.58
C ALA A 261 -15.14 -8.36 -11.05
N ALA A 262 -14.33 -7.63 -10.25
CA ALA A 262 -14.71 -6.36 -9.65
C ALA A 262 -14.99 -5.26 -10.70
N THR A 263 -14.36 -5.36 -11.88
CA THR A 263 -14.58 -4.46 -13.03
C THR A 263 -15.96 -4.59 -13.65
N ASP A 264 -16.70 -5.65 -13.34
CA ASP A 264 -18.07 -5.91 -13.81
C ASP A 264 -18.21 -5.84 -15.34
N PRO A 265 -17.52 -6.74 -16.09
CA PRO A 265 -17.51 -6.70 -17.55
C PRO A 265 -18.89 -6.87 -18.18
N THR A 266 -19.87 -7.40 -17.45
CA THR A 266 -21.25 -7.56 -17.90
C THR A 266 -22.16 -6.39 -17.53
N ASN A 267 -21.63 -5.34 -16.89
CA ASN A 267 -22.38 -4.18 -16.39
C ASN A 267 -23.59 -4.56 -15.51
N SER A 268 -23.45 -5.62 -14.71
CA SER A 268 -24.51 -6.10 -13.82
C SER A 268 -24.93 -5.06 -12.77
N TRP A 269 -24.08 -4.07 -12.49
CA TRP A 269 -24.37 -2.92 -11.62
C TRP A 269 -25.61 -2.13 -12.06
N GLN A 270 -25.93 -2.07 -13.36
CA GLN A 270 -27.13 -1.37 -13.84
C GLN A 270 -28.42 -2.06 -13.36
N THR A 271 -28.41 -3.39 -13.34
CA THR A 271 -29.53 -4.18 -12.78
C THR A 271 -29.58 -4.05 -11.25
N ALA A 272 -28.43 -3.98 -10.58
CA ALA A 272 -28.38 -3.72 -9.15
C ALA A 272 -28.95 -2.33 -8.81
N LEU A 273 -28.59 -1.30 -9.58
CA LEU A 273 -29.10 0.06 -9.46
C LEU A 273 -30.62 0.09 -9.65
N SER A 274 -31.17 -0.55 -10.68
CA SER A 274 -32.62 -0.55 -10.93
C SER A 274 -33.40 -1.22 -9.79
N LYS A 275 -32.80 -2.17 -9.07
CA LYS A 275 -33.37 -2.85 -7.90
C LYS A 275 -33.00 -2.25 -6.55
N ALA A 276 -32.09 -1.27 -6.52
CA ALA A 276 -31.60 -0.68 -5.28
C ALA A 276 -32.78 -0.13 -4.44
N PRO A 277 -32.79 -0.36 -3.12
CA PRO A 277 -33.94 -0.07 -2.25
C PRO A 277 -34.02 1.40 -1.82
N TYR A 278 -33.36 2.31 -2.55
CA TYR A 278 -33.24 3.72 -2.20
C TYR A 278 -34.08 4.59 -3.16
N ASP A 279 -34.70 5.63 -2.61
CA ASP A 279 -35.79 6.39 -3.25
C ASP A 279 -35.31 7.29 -4.40
N GLN A 280 -34.17 7.95 -4.25
CA GLN A 280 -33.48 8.64 -5.35
C GLN A 280 -32.11 8.04 -5.58
N LYS A 281 -31.84 7.57 -6.79
CA LYS A 281 -30.65 6.75 -7.06
C LYS A 281 -29.49 7.56 -7.61
N TRP A 282 -28.29 7.14 -7.23
CA TRP A 282 -27.04 7.65 -7.77
C TRP A 282 -26.99 7.53 -9.31
N LYS A 283 -26.44 8.55 -9.96
CA LYS A 283 -26.06 8.58 -11.38
C LYS A 283 -24.59 8.99 -11.52
N SER A 284 -23.93 8.64 -12.62
CA SER A 284 -22.61 9.22 -12.88
C SER A 284 -22.76 10.72 -13.13
N ILE A 285 -21.80 11.49 -12.64
CA ILE A 285 -21.68 12.92 -12.93
C ILE A 285 -20.42 13.23 -13.74
N GLU A 286 -19.72 12.20 -14.19
CA GLU A 286 -18.64 12.35 -15.14
C GLU A 286 -19.20 12.75 -16.50
N LEU A 287 -18.37 13.44 -17.28
CA LEU A 287 -18.70 13.84 -18.64
C LEU A 287 -17.68 13.15 -19.57
N PRO A 288 -18.10 12.39 -20.60
CA PRO A 288 -19.40 11.72 -20.65
C PRO A 288 -19.64 10.80 -19.43
N GLU A 289 -20.89 10.36 -19.20
CA GLU A 289 -21.22 9.41 -18.13
C GLU A 289 -20.51 8.06 -18.35
N ARG A 290 -19.95 7.51 -17.28
CA ARG A 290 -19.17 6.25 -17.30
C ARG A 290 -19.56 5.32 -16.17
N ALA A 291 -19.26 4.03 -16.37
CA ALA A 291 -19.45 3.01 -15.35
C ALA A 291 -18.73 3.38 -14.04
N PRO A 292 -19.36 3.13 -12.88
CA PRO A 292 -18.79 3.49 -11.60
C PRO A 292 -17.53 2.65 -11.27
N ILE A 293 -16.72 3.12 -10.33
CA ILE A 293 -15.43 2.50 -9.99
C ILE A 293 -15.64 1.13 -9.32
N LEU A 294 -15.29 0.06 -10.04
CA LEU A 294 -15.23 -1.32 -9.53
C LEU A 294 -16.51 -1.75 -8.77
N PRO A 295 -17.69 -1.75 -9.40
CA PRO A 295 -18.97 -1.93 -8.70
C PRO A 295 -19.14 -3.30 -8.03
N LEU A 296 -18.32 -4.29 -8.41
CA LEU A 296 -18.30 -5.61 -7.79
C LEU A 296 -17.16 -5.79 -6.77
N ALA A 297 -16.40 -4.74 -6.41
CA ALA A 297 -15.33 -4.85 -5.41
C ALA A 297 -15.83 -5.28 -4.02
N GLY A 298 -17.11 -5.02 -3.70
CA GLY A 298 -17.75 -5.54 -2.49
C GLY A 298 -17.92 -7.07 -2.44
N LYS A 299 -17.61 -7.79 -3.53
CA LYS A 299 -17.62 -9.26 -3.62
C LYS A 299 -16.23 -9.90 -3.50
N VAL A 300 -15.18 -9.08 -3.42
CA VAL A 300 -13.80 -9.55 -3.21
C VAL A 300 -13.70 -10.27 -1.87
N LYS A 301 -12.86 -11.30 -1.80
CA LYS A 301 -12.64 -12.07 -0.56
C LYS A 301 -11.96 -11.19 0.49
N THR A 302 -12.55 -11.13 1.67
CA THR A 302 -11.97 -10.45 2.84
C THR A 302 -10.81 -11.27 3.43
N TRP A 303 -10.00 -10.62 4.26
CA TRP A 303 -8.92 -11.23 5.04
C TRP A 303 -9.40 -11.77 6.37
N TYR A 304 -10.25 -10.99 7.06
CA TYR A 304 -10.88 -11.37 8.30
C TYR A 304 -12.26 -11.99 8.04
N ASP A 305 -12.90 -12.47 9.11
CA ASP A 305 -14.15 -13.22 9.02
C ASP A 305 -15.24 -12.45 8.25
N SER A 306 -15.55 -12.97 7.06
CA SER A 306 -16.55 -12.37 6.18
C SER A 306 -17.94 -12.33 6.81
N THR A 307 -18.26 -13.25 7.73
CA THR A 307 -19.56 -13.31 8.40
C THR A 307 -19.71 -12.15 9.37
N ALA A 308 -18.72 -11.92 10.22
CA ALA A 308 -18.68 -10.75 11.09
C ALA A 308 -18.72 -9.42 10.31
N ILE A 309 -17.97 -9.33 9.20
CA ILE A 309 -17.98 -8.12 8.35
C ILE A 309 -19.35 -7.89 7.70
N VAL A 310 -19.98 -8.94 7.16
CA VAL A 310 -21.35 -8.85 6.60
C VAL A 310 -22.34 -8.46 7.70
N GLY A 311 -22.24 -9.06 8.89
CA GLY A 311 -23.11 -8.76 10.04
C GLY A 311 -22.98 -7.33 10.55
N ALA A 312 -21.84 -6.68 10.29
CA ALA A 312 -21.59 -5.28 10.60
C ALA A 312 -22.05 -4.31 9.48
N SER A 313 -22.72 -4.81 8.43
CA SER A 313 -23.22 -3.94 7.36
C SER A 313 -24.09 -2.83 7.94
N PRO A 314 -23.85 -1.56 7.54
CA PRO A 314 -24.64 -0.43 8.01
C PRO A 314 -26.13 -0.61 7.73
N ALA A 315 -26.96 -0.05 8.61
CA ALA A 315 -28.41 0.01 8.39
C ALA A 315 -28.75 0.82 7.14
N THR A 316 -29.99 0.69 6.65
CA THR A 316 -30.50 1.49 5.54
C THR A 316 -30.35 2.98 5.86
N PRO A 317 -29.78 3.78 4.95
CA PRO A 317 -29.62 5.22 5.17
C PRO A 317 -30.98 5.94 5.18
N PRO A 318 -31.08 7.14 5.78
CA PRO A 318 -32.33 7.91 5.77
C PRO A 318 -32.82 8.18 4.34
N ALA A 319 -34.10 7.94 4.04
CA ALA A 319 -34.67 8.22 2.72
C ALA A 319 -34.59 9.72 2.40
N THR A 320 -34.48 10.10 1.11
CA THR A 320 -34.36 11.53 0.74
C THR A 320 -35.54 12.40 1.17
N THR A 321 -36.70 11.78 1.39
CA THR A 321 -37.92 12.45 1.87
C THR A 321 -37.99 12.63 3.39
N SER A 322 -37.09 12.01 4.15
CA SER A 322 -37.10 12.04 5.63
C SER A 322 -36.57 13.36 6.20
N ALA A 323 -37.03 13.72 7.41
CA ALA A 323 -36.55 14.90 8.11
C ALA A 323 -35.04 14.81 8.45
N GLU A 324 -34.57 13.60 8.76
CA GLU A 324 -33.17 13.29 9.03
C GLU A 324 -32.30 13.58 7.81
N PHE A 325 -32.74 13.15 6.62
CA PHE A 325 -32.03 13.44 5.38
C PHE A 325 -32.02 14.94 5.06
N GLN A 326 -33.16 15.62 5.18
CA GLN A 326 -33.26 17.06 4.90
C GLN A 326 -32.37 17.88 5.84
N LYS A 327 -32.26 17.48 7.11
CA LYS A 327 -31.31 18.07 8.06
C LYS A 327 -29.86 17.85 7.62
N ALA A 328 -29.50 16.63 7.22
CA ALA A 328 -28.14 16.33 6.74
C ALA A 328 -27.81 17.09 5.44
N LEU A 329 -28.76 17.24 4.52
CA LEU A 329 -28.58 18.03 3.31
C LEU A 329 -28.39 19.53 3.61
N SER A 330 -29.15 20.08 4.56
CA SER A 330 -28.97 21.46 5.03
C SER A 330 -27.58 21.67 5.63
N GLU A 331 -27.11 20.74 6.47
CA GLU A 331 -25.77 20.81 7.06
C GLU A 331 -24.69 20.88 5.97
N VAL A 332 -24.79 20.04 4.94
CA VAL A 332 -23.83 20.06 3.81
C VAL A 332 -23.90 21.40 3.07
N ARG A 333 -25.10 21.95 2.83
CA ARG A 333 -25.29 23.24 2.16
C ARG A 333 -24.67 24.39 2.97
N ASP A 334 -24.93 24.42 4.27
CA ASP A 334 -24.40 25.45 5.17
C ASP A 334 -22.88 25.41 5.23
N LEU A 335 -22.32 24.21 5.37
CA LEU A 335 -20.87 23.99 5.29
C LEU A 335 -20.33 24.45 3.94
N ALA A 336 -20.97 24.09 2.83
CA ALA A 336 -20.50 24.46 1.50
C ALA A 336 -20.40 25.98 1.29
N ASN A 337 -21.30 26.74 1.90
CA ASN A 337 -21.32 28.21 1.83
C ASN A 337 -20.39 28.91 2.84
N SER A 338 -20.01 28.23 3.92
CA SER A 338 -19.35 28.87 5.07
C SER A 338 -18.10 28.15 5.58
N ARG A 339 -17.50 27.26 4.75
CA ARG A 339 -16.29 26.49 5.11
C ARG A 339 -15.22 27.37 5.74
N THR A 340 -14.82 27.01 6.95
CA THR A 340 -13.67 27.64 7.62
C THR A 340 -12.36 27.23 6.94
N ARG A 341 -11.28 27.98 7.22
CA ARG A 341 -9.94 27.63 6.72
C ARG A 341 -9.50 26.23 7.16
N ASP A 342 -9.83 25.84 8.38
CA ASP A 342 -9.47 24.52 8.89
C ASP A 342 -10.26 23.41 8.19
N GLN A 343 -11.55 23.61 7.91
CA GLN A 343 -12.34 22.67 7.13
C GLN A 343 -11.82 22.52 5.69
N TRP A 344 -11.34 23.60 5.06
CA TRP A 344 -10.65 23.52 3.77
C TRP A 344 -9.35 22.70 3.85
N ARG A 345 -8.54 22.91 4.89
CA ARG A 345 -7.32 22.13 5.13
C ARG A 345 -7.66 20.64 5.28
N ILE A 346 -8.62 20.29 6.12
CA ILE A 346 -9.03 18.90 6.38
C ILE A 346 -9.56 18.24 5.10
N ALA A 347 -10.44 18.94 4.38
CA ALA A 347 -11.00 18.47 3.11
C ALA A 347 -9.90 18.16 2.08
N SER A 348 -8.93 19.07 1.92
CA SER A 348 -7.84 18.90 0.97
C SER A 348 -6.83 17.83 1.38
N TYR A 349 -6.46 17.78 2.67
CA TYR A 349 -5.45 16.83 3.16
C TYR A 349 -5.92 15.38 3.02
N TRP A 350 -7.18 15.11 3.31
CA TRP A 350 -7.75 13.77 3.28
C TRP A 350 -8.40 13.39 1.95
N ASP A 351 -8.29 14.24 0.91
CA ASP A 351 -8.96 13.97 -0.36
C ASP A 351 -8.44 12.70 -1.05
N ASN A 352 -7.12 12.52 -1.04
CA ASN A 352 -6.42 11.37 -1.62
C ASN A 352 -6.85 11.07 -3.07
N GLY A 353 -7.00 12.13 -3.86
CA GLY A 353 -7.44 12.10 -5.25
C GLY A 353 -6.41 11.50 -6.23
N PRO A 354 -6.57 11.75 -7.53
CA PRO A 354 -5.68 11.24 -8.57
C PRO A 354 -4.20 11.58 -8.32
N SER A 355 -3.30 10.72 -8.78
CA SER A 355 -1.84 10.87 -8.65
C SER A 355 -1.32 10.97 -7.22
N THR A 356 -2.08 10.47 -6.24
CA THR A 356 -1.67 10.31 -4.84
C THR A 356 -1.52 8.84 -4.47
N TYR A 357 -0.97 8.54 -3.28
CA TYR A 357 -0.85 7.19 -2.74
C TYR A 357 -2.19 6.48 -2.47
N SER A 358 -3.31 7.14 -2.72
CA SER A 358 -4.64 6.78 -2.21
C SER A 358 -4.67 6.76 -0.68
N LEU A 359 -5.86 6.57 -0.09
CA LEU A 359 -6.02 6.63 1.36
C LEU A 359 -5.19 5.58 2.11
N SER A 360 -5.15 4.33 1.60
CA SER A 360 -4.35 3.27 2.22
C SER A 360 -2.85 3.57 2.18
N GLY A 361 -2.39 4.22 1.11
CA GLY A 361 -0.99 4.63 1.00
C GLY A 361 -0.65 5.81 1.89
N LEU A 362 -1.58 6.74 2.11
CA LEU A 362 -1.41 7.82 3.10
C LEU A 362 -1.23 7.24 4.51
N TRP A 363 -2.05 6.26 4.92
CA TRP A 363 -1.88 5.59 6.22
C TRP A 363 -0.55 4.82 6.32
N ASN A 364 -0.07 4.23 5.22
CA ASN A 364 1.26 3.63 5.16
C ASN A 364 2.38 4.66 5.31
N PHE A 365 2.25 5.83 4.68
CA PHE A 365 3.18 6.95 4.86
C PHE A 365 3.21 7.42 6.33
N LEU A 366 2.05 7.56 6.96
CA LEU A 366 1.95 8.04 8.34
C LEU A 366 2.52 7.07 9.38
N VAL A 367 2.36 5.74 9.17
CA VAL A 367 2.87 4.74 10.12
C VAL A 367 4.39 4.56 10.01
N GLU A 368 4.99 4.91 8.86
CA GLU A 368 6.43 4.77 8.65
C GLU A 368 7.24 5.50 9.73
N ASP A 369 6.84 6.71 10.11
CA ASP A 369 7.49 7.47 11.17
C ASP A 369 7.40 6.75 12.53
N LEU A 370 6.28 6.07 12.83
CA LEU A 370 6.08 5.34 14.08
C LEU A 370 6.90 4.06 14.14
N ILE A 371 6.91 3.30 13.05
CA ILE A 371 7.76 2.10 12.87
C ILE A 371 9.23 2.47 13.15
N ARG A 372 9.62 3.64 12.63
CA ARG A 372 10.97 4.17 12.75
C ARG A 372 11.28 4.67 14.17
N GLN A 373 10.37 5.39 14.80
CA GLN A 373 10.54 5.86 16.18
C GLN A 373 10.66 4.70 17.19
N GLU A 374 9.90 3.63 17.00
CA GLU A 374 9.95 2.42 17.84
C GLU A 374 11.14 1.48 17.55
N GLY A 375 11.92 1.77 16.50
CA GLY A 375 13.01 0.90 16.06
C GLY A 375 12.56 -0.52 15.76
N GLN A 376 11.46 -0.69 15.02
CA GLN A 376 11.02 -2.01 14.59
C GLN A 376 12.04 -2.65 13.63
N ASN A 377 12.35 -3.93 13.83
CA ASN A 377 13.09 -4.72 12.84
C ASN A 377 12.22 -5.04 11.61
N GLU A 378 12.80 -5.69 10.59
CA GLU A 378 12.08 -6.07 9.36
C GLU A 378 10.81 -6.91 9.65
N LEU A 379 10.89 -7.89 10.56
CA LEU A 379 9.77 -8.77 10.87
C LEU A 379 8.60 -8.00 11.52
N ARG A 380 8.88 -7.14 12.50
CA ARG A 380 7.86 -6.28 13.13
C ARG A 380 7.31 -5.26 12.15
N THR A 381 8.16 -4.67 11.32
CA THR A 381 7.75 -3.73 10.27
C THR A 381 6.76 -4.41 9.31
N ALA A 382 7.09 -5.61 8.81
CA ALA A 382 6.20 -6.37 7.94
C ALA A 382 4.91 -6.76 8.64
N ARG A 383 4.96 -7.12 9.93
CA ARG A 383 3.77 -7.40 10.74
C ARG A 383 2.85 -6.18 10.83
N THR A 384 3.41 -5.01 11.15
CA THR A 384 2.67 -3.73 11.25
C THR A 384 1.94 -3.44 9.94
N TYR A 385 2.64 -3.47 8.81
CA TYR A 385 2.01 -3.25 7.51
C TYR A 385 1.00 -4.34 7.13
N ALA A 386 1.26 -5.60 7.45
CA ALA A 386 0.33 -6.70 7.13
C ALA A 386 -0.97 -6.64 7.95
N LEU A 387 -0.92 -6.21 9.20
CA LEU A 387 -2.12 -5.98 10.02
C LEU A 387 -2.91 -4.77 9.50
N LEU A 388 -2.21 -3.65 9.30
CA LEU A 388 -2.78 -2.38 8.85
C LEU A 388 -3.45 -2.52 7.47
N ASN A 389 -2.72 -3.00 6.47
CA ASN A 389 -3.21 -3.05 5.09
C ASN A 389 -4.33 -4.07 4.88
N ARG A 390 -4.33 -5.20 5.59
CA ARG A 390 -5.47 -6.13 5.56
C ARG A 390 -6.73 -5.52 6.15
N ALA A 391 -6.63 -4.79 7.27
CA ALA A 391 -7.77 -4.12 7.87
C ALA A 391 -8.33 -3.04 6.93
N MET A 392 -7.46 -2.24 6.31
CA MET A 392 -7.87 -1.23 5.33
C MET A 392 -8.49 -1.83 4.07
N GLN A 393 -7.96 -2.94 3.54
CA GLN A 393 -8.58 -3.60 2.39
C GLN A 393 -9.98 -4.14 2.74
N ASP A 394 -10.15 -4.77 3.89
CA ASP A 394 -11.46 -5.28 4.31
C ASP A 394 -12.47 -4.15 4.54
N ALA A 395 -12.05 -3.04 5.12
CA ALA A 395 -12.88 -1.83 5.27
C ALA A 395 -13.28 -1.24 3.90
N THR A 396 -12.37 -1.27 2.93
CA THR A 396 -12.65 -0.83 1.56
C THR A 396 -13.67 -1.75 0.87
N ILE A 397 -13.48 -3.08 0.97
CA ILE A 397 -14.41 -4.09 0.43
C ILE A 397 -15.80 -3.91 1.04
N ALA A 398 -15.88 -3.74 2.36
CA ALA A 398 -17.15 -3.57 3.05
C ALA A 398 -17.85 -2.26 2.65
N SER A 399 -17.10 -1.16 2.54
CA SER A 399 -17.64 0.13 2.09
C SER A 399 -18.19 0.05 0.66
N TRP A 400 -17.45 -0.58 -0.26
CA TRP A 400 -17.92 -0.81 -1.63
C TRP A 400 -19.18 -1.66 -1.65
N ARG A 401 -19.25 -2.72 -0.84
CA ARG A 401 -20.48 -3.52 -0.74
C ARG A 401 -21.68 -2.65 -0.37
N THR A 402 -21.54 -1.76 0.61
CA THR A 402 -22.62 -0.87 1.03
C THR A 402 -22.99 0.15 -0.05
N MET A 403 -22.00 0.78 -0.69
CA MET A 403 -22.20 1.74 -1.78
C MET A 403 -23.03 1.16 -2.92
N TYR A 404 -22.68 -0.05 -3.39
CA TYR A 404 -23.38 -0.73 -4.48
C TYR A 404 -24.58 -1.58 -4.02
N THR A 405 -24.94 -1.52 -2.74
CA THR A 405 -26.23 -2.03 -2.25
C THR A 405 -27.29 -0.94 -2.30
N TYR A 406 -26.97 0.25 -1.79
CA TYR A 406 -27.94 1.33 -1.65
C TYR A 406 -27.94 2.33 -2.80
N PHE A 407 -26.81 2.49 -3.51
CA PHE A 407 -26.67 3.49 -4.58
C PHE A 407 -27.12 4.90 -4.16
N VAL A 408 -26.73 5.33 -2.97
CA VAL A 408 -27.08 6.65 -2.44
C VAL A 408 -26.38 7.75 -3.28
N PRO A 409 -27.12 8.77 -3.75
CA PRO A 409 -26.58 9.90 -4.50
C PRO A 409 -25.73 10.80 -3.59
N ARG A 410 -24.76 11.48 -4.19
CA ARG A 410 -23.93 12.49 -3.54
C ARG A 410 -24.75 13.75 -3.25
N PRO A 411 -24.37 14.59 -2.26
CA PRO A 411 -25.13 15.81 -1.93
C PRO A 411 -25.44 16.71 -3.13
N SER A 412 -24.45 16.95 -4.02
CA SER A 412 -24.60 17.80 -5.21
C SER A 412 -25.51 17.21 -6.30
N GLN A 413 -25.83 15.91 -6.24
CA GLN A 413 -26.79 15.28 -7.16
C GLN A 413 -28.24 15.53 -6.74
N ILE A 414 -28.46 15.85 -5.45
CA ILE A 414 -29.75 16.21 -4.89
C ILE A 414 -29.93 17.73 -4.93
N ASP A 415 -28.89 18.47 -4.53
CA ASP A 415 -28.88 19.93 -4.58
C ASP A 415 -27.67 20.44 -5.40
N PRO A 416 -27.87 20.80 -6.68
CA PRO A 416 -26.82 21.30 -7.56
C PRO A 416 -26.15 22.61 -7.12
N THR A 417 -26.72 23.31 -6.12
CA THR A 417 -26.13 24.53 -5.56
C THR A 417 -24.95 24.23 -4.64
N ILE A 418 -24.86 23.01 -4.10
CA ILE A 418 -23.74 22.58 -3.25
C ILE A 418 -22.44 22.53 -4.05
N LYS A 419 -21.50 23.42 -3.73
CA LYS A 419 -20.15 23.44 -4.30
C LYS A 419 -19.21 22.58 -3.46
N THR A 420 -18.54 21.63 -4.08
CA THR A 420 -17.59 20.75 -3.39
C THR A 420 -16.20 21.38 -3.31
N ALA A 421 -15.48 21.06 -2.23
CA ALA A 421 -14.09 21.47 -2.06
C ALA A 421 -13.11 20.58 -2.82
N THR A 422 -13.54 19.36 -3.14
CA THR A 422 -12.71 18.35 -3.80
C THR A 422 -13.50 17.61 -4.89
N PRO A 423 -12.82 16.90 -5.82
CA PRO A 423 -13.48 16.08 -6.81
C PRO A 423 -14.37 15.00 -6.18
N ILE A 424 -15.48 14.68 -6.85
CA ILE A 424 -16.37 13.60 -6.44
C ILE A 424 -15.94 12.31 -7.16
N PRO A 425 -15.61 11.23 -6.45
CA PRO A 425 -15.35 9.94 -7.07
C PRO A 425 -16.59 9.41 -7.80
N ASN A 426 -16.40 8.71 -8.95
CA ASN A 426 -17.49 8.08 -9.70
C ASN A 426 -17.99 6.79 -9.01
N ALA A 427 -18.54 6.94 -7.80
CA ALA A 427 -19.11 5.89 -6.97
C ALA A 427 -20.21 6.46 -6.05
N PRO A 428 -21.19 5.64 -5.61
CA PRO A 428 -22.23 6.05 -4.66
C PRO A 428 -21.69 6.55 -3.31
N GLY A 429 -22.50 7.28 -2.55
CA GLY A 429 -22.08 8.03 -1.36
C GLY A 429 -22.10 7.29 -0.01
N TYR A 430 -22.92 6.24 0.14
CA TYR A 430 -23.14 5.60 1.45
C TYR A 430 -22.52 4.20 1.53
N VAL A 431 -21.61 3.90 2.46
CA VAL A 431 -21.03 4.78 3.50
C VAL A 431 -19.82 5.57 3.01
N ALA A 432 -19.28 6.47 3.83
CA ALA A 432 -17.99 7.08 3.57
C ALA A 432 -16.86 6.05 3.81
N ASP A 433 -16.20 5.64 2.72
CA ASP A 433 -15.06 4.73 2.75
C ASP A 433 -13.89 5.31 3.56
N ARG A 434 -13.63 6.62 3.44
CA ARG A 434 -12.59 7.29 4.23
C ARG A 434 -12.77 7.13 5.72
N ALA A 435 -14.01 7.19 6.21
CA ALA A 435 -14.32 6.98 7.62
C ALA A 435 -14.07 5.53 8.03
N ALA A 436 -14.55 4.56 7.23
CA ALA A 436 -14.39 3.14 7.52
C ALA A 436 -12.91 2.71 7.51
N VAL A 437 -12.17 3.07 6.45
CA VAL A 437 -10.76 2.69 6.28
C VAL A 437 -9.89 3.33 7.35
N SER A 438 -10.07 4.62 7.62
CA SER A 438 -9.26 5.34 8.62
C SER A 438 -9.53 4.87 10.05
N THR A 439 -10.80 4.56 10.37
CA THR A 439 -11.15 4.00 11.69
C THR A 439 -10.56 2.59 11.86
N ALA A 440 -10.63 1.74 10.83
CA ALA A 440 -10.02 0.41 10.87
C ALA A 440 -8.49 0.48 10.99
N ALA A 441 -7.85 1.40 10.27
CA ALA A 441 -6.41 1.66 10.35
C ALA A 441 -6.01 2.05 11.78
N VAL A 442 -6.67 3.05 12.36
CA VAL A 442 -6.32 3.56 13.69
C VAL A 442 -6.59 2.55 14.79
N ALA A 443 -7.62 1.71 14.68
CA ALA A 443 -7.82 0.63 15.65
C ALA A 443 -6.60 -0.31 15.73
N VAL A 444 -6.00 -0.65 14.57
CA VAL A 444 -4.77 -1.45 14.52
C VAL A 444 -3.58 -0.64 15.03
N LEU A 445 -3.38 0.57 14.53
CA LEU A 445 -2.21 1.38 14.89
C LEU A 445 -2.19 1.77 16.36
N ALA A 446 -3.33 2.13 16.95
CA ALA A 446 -3.44 2.42 18.39
C ALA A 446 -3.21 1.17 19.26
N CYS A 447 -3.43 -0.03 18.71
CA CYS A 447 -3.07 -1.27 19.41
C CYS A 447 -1.56 -1.54 19.35
N LEU A 448 -0.87 -1.15 18.28
CA LEU A 448 0.56 -1.36 18.09
C LEU A 448 1.42 -0.25 18.70
N PHE A 449 0.88 0.97 18.73
CA PHE A 449 1.53 2.21 19.18
C PHE A 449 0.59 2.94 20.16
N PRO A 450 0.39 2.40 21.38
CA PRO A 450 -0.60 2.91 22.32
C PRO A 450 -0.35 4.36 22.74
N ASP A 451 0.90 4.79 22.83
CA ASP A 451 1.27 6.16 23.20
C ASP A 451 0.84 7.19 22.14
N GLU A 452 0.66 6.75 20.90
CA GLU A 452 0.25 7.58 19.76
C GLU A 452 -1.27 7.53 19.52
N ALA A 453 -2.01 6.74 20.31
CA ALA A 453 -3.43 6.49 20.11
C ALA A 453 -4.26 7.78 20.06
N THR A 454 -4.00 8.76 20.93
CA THR A 454 -4.74 10.03 20.93
C THR A 454 -4.55 10.79 19.61
N ARG A 455 -3.31 10.92 19.13
CA ARG A 455 -2.99 11.61 17.88
C ARG A 455 -3.60 10.89 16.68
N LEU A 456 -3.48 9.56 16.64
CA LEU A 456 -4.03 8.73 15.58
C LEU A 456 -5.56 8.82 15.52
N ASN A 457 -6.25 8.77 16.67
CA ASN A 457 -7.70 8.94 16.73
C ASN A 457 -8.17 10.33 16.27
N ALA A 458 -7.40 11.38 16.54
CA ALA A 458 -7.67 12.71 16.01
C ALA A 458 -7.57 12.73 14.47
N GLN A 459 -6.55 12.08 13.90
CA GLN A 459 -6.39 11.95 12.45
C GLN A 459 -7.54 11.16 11.80
N ALA A 460 -7.96 10.02 12.38
CA ALA A 460 -9.12 9.29 11.86
C ALA A 460 -10.41 10.10 11.96
N THR A 461 -10.58 10.92 12.99
CA THR A 461 -11.73 11.82 13.12
C THR A 461 -11.74 12.86 12.00
N GLU A 462 -10.60 13.51 11.73
CA GLU A 462 -10.48 14.42 10.58
C GLU A 462 -10.80 13.72 9.25
N ALA A 463 -10.24 12.52 9.04
CA ALA A 463 -10.45 11.73 7.83
C ALA A 463 -11.93 11.38 7.63
N ALA A 464 -12.62 10.97 8.70
CA ALA A 464 -14.04 10.63 8.68
C ALA A 464 -14.92 11.83 8.32
N LEU A 465 -14.57 13.02 8.82
CA LEU A 465 -15.32 14.25 8.57
C LEU A 465 -14.94 14.96 7.28
N SER A 466 -13.81 14.59 6.67
CA SER A 466 -13.30 15.24 5.46
C SER A 466 -14.31 15.28 4.32
N GLY A 467 -15.05 14.20 4.07
CA GLY A 467 -16.06 14.14 3.01
C GLY A 467 -17.24 15.09 3.24
N LEU A 468 -17.64 15.26 4.51
CA LEU A 468 -18.66 16.22 4.90
C LEU A 468 -18.14 17.65 4.71
N TYR A 469 -16.93 17.94 5.18
CA TYR A 469 -16.29 19.23 4.95
C TYR A 469 -16.06 19.48 3.46
N SER A 470 -15.79 18.48 2.64
CA SER A 470 -15.70 18.62 1.18
C SER A 470 -17.05 18.81 0.49
N GLY A 471 -18.17 18.58 1.19
CA GLY A 471 -19.51 18.56 0.61
C GLY A 471 -19.79 17.35 -0.31
N THR A 472 -19.00 16.29 -0.20
CA THR A 472 -19.09 15.08 -1.02
C THR A 472 -19.81 13.92 -0.31
N HIS A 473 -20.04 14.05 1.00
CA HIS A 473 -20.73 13.08 1.85
C HIS A 473 -21.65 13.79 2.85
N PHE A 474 -22.68 13.08 3.29
CA PHE A 474 -23.51 13.46 4.44
C PHE A 474 -22.87 13.02 5.76
N ARG A 475 -23.31 13.63 6.88
CA ARG A 475 -22.91 13.20 8.23
C ARG A 475 -23.17 11.72 8.49
N PHE A 476 -24.34 11.23 8.09
CA PHE A 476 -24.70 9.82 8.29
C PHE A 476 -23.80 8.84 7.51
N ASP A 477 -23.19 9.27 6.38
CA ASP A 477 -22.22 8.47 5.65
C ASP A 477 -20.96 8.23 6.50
N ALA A 478 -20.47 9.29 7.15
CA ALA A 478 -19.28 9.28 8.00
C ALA A 478 -19.51 8.47 9.29
N ASP A 479 -20.66 8.66 9.94
CA ASP A 479 -21.01 7.95 11.16
C ASP A 479 -21.14 6.44 10.92
N ALA A 480 -21.81 6.06 9.83
CA ALA A 480 -21.97 4.67 9.44
C ALA A 480 -20.64 4.03 9.01
N GLY A 481 -19.80 4.77 8.27
CA GLY A 481 -18.45 4.34 7.92
C GLY A 481 -17.58 4.11 9.16
N THR A 482 -17.61 5.01 10.14
CA THR A 482 -16.87 4.88 11.41
C THR A 482 -17.29 3.62 12.18
N LYS A 483 -18.59 3.34 12.28
CA LYS A 483 -19.10 2.12 12.92
C LYS A 483 -18.60 0.85 12.21
N LEU A 484 -18.67 0.83 10.88
CA LEU A 484 -18.19 -0.29 10.07
C LEU A 484 -16.68 -0.51 10.26
N GLY A 485 -15.90 0.57 10.20
CA GLY A 485 -14.45 0.54 10.41
C GLY A 485 -14.05 0.06 11.80
N THR A 486 -14.81 0.42 12.83
CA THR A 486 -14.57 -0.02 14.22
C THR A 486 -14.63 -1.54 14.35
N VAL A 487 -15.65 -2.18 13.76
CA VAL A 487 -15.80 -3.64 13.82
C VAL A 487 -14.64 -4.33 13.10
N ILE A 488 -14.28 -3.86 11.91
CA ILE A 488 -13.20 -4.44 11.11
C ILE A 488 -11.84 -4.26 11.80
N GLY A 489 -11.60 -3.07 12.35
CA GLY A 489 -10.42 -2.80 13.17
C GLY A 489 -10.34 -3.73 14.37
N GLN A 490 -11.45 -4.00 15.06
CA GLN A 490 -11.48 -4.91 16.21
C GLN A 490 -11.19 -6.37 15.81
N LEU A 491 -11.66 -6.83 14.64
CA LEU A 491 -11.30 -8.14 14.10
C LEU A 491 -9.78 -8.24 13.87
N ALA A 492 -9.19 -7.19 13.29
CA ALA A 492 -7.74 -7.12 13.08
C ALA A 492 -6.95 -7.10 14.39
N VAL A 493 -7.37 -6.31 15.37
CA VAL A 493 -6.76 -6.24 16.72
C VAL A 493 -6.85 -7.59 17.43
N THR A 494 -7.99 -8.28 17.32
CA THR A 494 -8.16 -9.62 17.89
C THR A 494 -7.19 -10.61 17.26
N GLY A 495 -7.00 -10.55 15.94
CA GLY A 495 -5.99 -11.31 15.22
C GLY A 495 -4.58 -10.99 15.68
N ALA A 496 -4.23 -9.71 15.79
CA ALA A 496 -2.91 -9.24 16.24
C ALA A 496 -2.56 -9.76 17.65
N LYS A 497 -3.51 -9.73 18.59
CA LYS A 497 -3.29 -10.24 19.95
C LYS A 497 -3.11 -11.76 20.03
N ALA A 498 -3.49 -12.49 18.98
CA ALA A 498 -3.45 -13.94 18.93
C ALA A 498 -2.38 -14.49 17.96
N ASP A 499 -1.55 -13.63 17.36
CA ASP A 499 -0.58 -14.03 16.33
C ASP A 499 0.79 -14.47 16.88
N GLY A 500 0.98 -14.43 18.20
CA GLY A 500 2.19 -14.91 18.86
C GLY A 500 3.33 -13.91 18.96
N ALA A 501 3.20 -12.71 18.37
CA ALA A 501 4.14 -11.62 18.63
C ALA A 501 3.92 -11.05 20.04
N LYS A 502 5.00 -10.89 20.80
CA LYS A 502 4.99 -10.35 22.17
C LYS A 502 5.47 -8.91 22.23
#